data_AF-A0A671E8W6-F1
#
_entry.id   AF-A0A671E8W6-F1
#
_cell.length_a   1.000
_cell.length_b   1.000
_cell.length_c   1.000
_cell.angle_alpha   90.00
_cell.angle_beta   90.00
_cell.angle_gamma   90.00
#
_symmetry.space_group_name_H-M   'P 1'
#
loop_
_entity.id
_entity.type
_entity.pdbx_description
1 polymer ?
#
loop_
_entity_poly.entity_id
_entity_poly.type
_entity_poly.pdbx_seq_one_letter_code
_entity_poly.pdbx_strand_id
1 'polypeptide(L)' 'MDETEMEYLKVAQDLEMYGVNYFAIQNKKGTELLGVDALGLHIYDPENRLTPKISFPWNEIRNISYSDIG' A
#
# COMPACT_ATOMS: atom_id res chain seq x y z
N MET A 1 12.69 21.80 17.70
CA MET A 1 12.47 20.90 16.55
C MET A 1 13.70 21.06 15.72
N ASP A 2 14.72 20.35 16.19
CA ASP A 2 16.10 20.52 15.81
C ASP A 2 16.29 19.97 14.39
N GLU A 3 17.18 20.57 13.62
CA GLU A 3 17.48 20.18 12.23
C GLU A 3 17.76 18.66 12.10
N THR A 4 18.31 18.05 13.16
CA THR A 4 18.56 16.61 13.27
C THR A 4 17.28 15.74 13.26
N GLU A 5 16.16 16.22 13.81
CA GLU A 5 14.88 15.50 13.76
C GLU A 5 14.30 15.51 12.33
N MET A 6 14.48 16.60 11.59
CA MET A 6 14.03 16.72 10.19
C MET A 6 14.87 15.87 9.24
N GLU A 7 16.18 15.76 9.48
CA GLU A 7 17.06 14.90 8.67
C GLU A 7 16.79 13.41 8.90
N TYR A 8 16.48 13.00 10.14
CA TYR A 8 16.11 11.62 10.43
C TYR A 8 14.77 11.22 9.78
N LEU A 9 13.77 12.11 9.81
CA LEU A 9 12.49 11.90 9.14
C LEU A 9 12.63 11.88 7.61
N LYS A 10 13.53 12.68 7.04
CA LYS A 10 13.86 12.62 5.60
C LYS A 10 14.43 11.26 5.20
N VAL A 11 15.34 10.72 6.00
CA VAL A 11 15.94 9.39 5.74
C VAL A 11 14.91 8.27 5.91
N ALA A 12 14.02 8.36 6.91
CA ALA A 12 12.97 7.36 7.11
C ALA A 12 11.88 7.39 6.03
N GLN A 13 11.59 8.55 5.45
CA GLN A 13 10.67 8.69 4.31
C GLN A 13 11.27 8.20 2.99
N ASP A 14 12.59 8.08 2.89
CA ASP A 14 13.31 7.63 1.69
C ASP A 14 13.47 6.09 1.64
N LEU A 15 13.08 5.35 2.69
CA LEU A 15 13.04 3.90 2.60
C LEU A 15 11.94 3.50 1.62
N GLU A 16 12.30 2.90 0.48
CA GLU A 16 11.40 2.34 -0.53
C GLU A 16 10.45 1.22 -0.01
N MET A 17 10.53 0.89 1.28
CA MET A 17 9.62 0.00 2.01
C MET A 17 8.87 0.69 3.18
N TYR A 18 9.16 1.96 3.45
CA TYR A 18 8.45 2.81 4.43
C TYR A 18 7.31 3.53 3.72
N GLY A 19 6.17 2.86 3.62
CA GLY A 19 4.98 3.49 3.07
C GLY A 19 4.04 2.53 2.38
N VAL A 20 4.55 1.40 1.88
CA VAL A 20 3.69 0.34 1.32
C VAL A 20 3.25 -0.61 2.42
N ASN A 21 2.01 -0.44 2.89
CA ASN A 21 1.41 -1.38 3.82
C ASN A 21 0.81 -2.56 3.03
N TYR A 22 1.35 -3.75 3.24
CA TYR A 22 0.85 -4.97 2.60
C TYR A 22 -0.17 -5.67 3.50
N PHE A 23 -1.38 -5.85 2.97
CA PHE A 23 -2.45 -6.59 3.61
C PHE A 23 -2.78 -7.83 2.78
N ALA A 24 -2.84 -8.99 3.43
CA ALA A 24 -3.37 -10.18 2.77
C ALA A 24 -4.88 -10.01 2.59
N ILE A 25 -5.35 -10.04 1.35
CA ILE A 25 -6.77 -10.00 1.01
C ILE A 25 -7.15 -11.26 0.26
N GLN A 26 -8.42 -11.64 0.30
CA GLN A 26 -8.92 -12.75 -0.49
C GLN A 26 -9.96 -12.21 -1.45
N ASN A 27 -9.70 -12.33 -2.75
CA ASN A 27 -10.68 -11.98 -3.77
C ASN A 27 -11.46 -13.24 -4.20
N LYS A 28 -12.46 -13.06 -5.07
CA LYS A 28 -13.24 -14.18 -5.63
C LYS A 28 -12.40 -15.15 -6.49
N LYS A 29 -11.20 -14.74 -6.91
CA LYS A 29 -10.28 -15.53 -7.74
C LYS A 29 -9.19 -16.25 -6.93
N GLY A 30 -9.05 -16.00 -5.62
CA GLY A 30 -8.00 -16.57 -4.77
C GLY A 30 -7.46 -15.62 -3.70
N THR A 31 -6.28 -15.93 -3.17
CA THR A 31 -5.55 -15.10 -2.20
C THR A 31 -4.69 -14.07 -2.95
N GLU A 32 -4.76 -12.81 -2.54
CA GLU A 32 -4.02 -11.68 -3.12
C GLU A 32 -3.39 -10.82 -2.00
N LEU A 33 -2.49 -9.93 -2.37
CA LEU A 33 -1.87 -8.96 -1.47
C LEU A 33 -2.26 -7.54 -1.93
N LEU A 34 -2.80 -6.75 -1.02
CA LEU A 34 -3.07 -5.33 -1.23
C LEU A 34 -1.93 -4.51 -0.63
N GLY A 35 -1.10 -3.87 -1.46
CA GLY A 35 -0.17 -2.84 -1.02
C GLY A 35 -0.82 -1.47 -1.08
N VAL A 36 -0.69 -0.70 -0.01
CA VAL A 36 -1.22 0.67 0.11
C VAL A 36 -0.07 1.61 0.28
N ASP A 37 0.09 2.59 -0.59
CA ASP A 37 1.17 3.58 -0.55
C ASP A 37 0.66 5.01 -0.79
N ALA A 38 1.59 5.98 -0.80
CA ALA A 38 1.24 7.40 -0.99
C ALA A 38 0.65 7.70 -2.37
N LEU A 39 0.92 6.85 -3.38
CA LEU A 39 0.43 6.99 -4.75
C LEU A 39 -0.94 6.32 -4.95
N GLY A 40 -1.19 5.18 -4.30
CA GLY A 40 -2.46 4.48 -4.45
C GLY A 40 -2.60 3.14 -3.73
N LEU A 41 -3.47 2.32 -4.31
CA LEU A 41 -3.69 0.93 -3.94
C LEU A 41 -3.14 0.02 -5.04
N HIS A 42 -2.41 -1.00 -4.65
CA HIS A 42 -1.76 -1.94 -5.55
C HIS A 42 -2.12 -3.38 -5.17
N ILE A 43 -2.47 -4.20 -6.14
CA ILE A 43 -2.75 -5.63 -5.96
C ILE A 43 -1.56 -6.43 -6.47
N TYR A 44 -1.06 -7.32 -5.62
CA TYR A 44 0.06 -8.21 -5.87
C TYR A 44 -0.37 -9.67 -5.70
N ASP A 45 0.37 -10.58 -6.31
CA ASP A 45 0.22 -11.99 -5.97
C ASP A 45 0.89 -12.30 -4.63
N PRO A 46 0.36 -13.27 -3.87
CA PRO A 46 1.02 -13.77 -2.66
C PRO A 46 2.43 -14.30 -2.96
N GLU A 47 2.63 -14.86 -4.16
CA GLU A 47 3.90 -15.41 -4.65
C GLU A 47 4.81 -14.35 -5.29
N ASN A 48 4.28 -13.19 -5.71
CA ASN A 48 5.05 -12.13 -6.37
C ASN A 48 4.67 -10.73 -5.88
N ARG A 49 5.50 -10.18 -4.99
CA ARG A 49 5.33 -8.86 -4.35
C ARG A 49 6.12 -7.73 -5.04
N LEU A 50 6.94 -8.08 -6.03
CA LEU A 50 7.82 -7.12 -6.70
C LEU A 50 7.09 -6.30 -7.76
N THR A 51 6.07 -6.90 -8.39
CA THR A 51 5.34 -6.26 -9.49
C THR A 51 3.85 -6.28 -9.18
N PRO A 52 3.20 -5.11 -9.08
CA PRO A 52 1.75 -5.08 -8.90
C PRO A 52 1.07 -5.59 -10.17
N LYS A 53 0.12 -6.52 -10.01
CA LYS A 53 -0.78 -6.96 -11.07
C LYS A 53 -1.76 -5.88 -11.48
N ILE A 54 -2.26 -5.13 -10.49
CA ILE A 54 -3.25 -4.07 -10.68
C ILE A 54 -2.86 -2.90 -9.81
N SER A 55 -2.98 -1.67 -10.33
CA SER A 55 -2.69 -0.45 -9.59
C SER A 55 -3.84 0.53 -9.75
N PHE A 56 -4.28 1.11 -8.65
CA PHE A 56 -5.35 2.10 -8.55
C PHE A 56 -4.80 3.36 -7.90
N PRO A 57 -4.51 4.42 -8.68
CA PRO A 57 -4.11 5.69 -8.11
C PRO A 57 -5.26 6.33 -7.34
N TRP A 58 -4.94 7.12 -6.31
CA TRP A 58 -5.96 7.77 -5.47
C TRP A 58 -6.93 8.66 -6.27
N ASN A 59 -6.49 9.24 -7.38
CA ASN A 59 -7.32 10.05 -8.26
C ASN A 59 -8.51 9.29 -8.87
N GLU A 60 -8.40 7.97 -9.04
CA GLU A 60 -9.47 7.13 -9.59
C GLU A 60 -10.41 6.58 -8.50
N ILE A 61 -10.01 6.68 -7.23
CA ILE A 61 -10.75 6.14 -6.09
C ILE A 61 -11.65 7.22 -5.51
N ARG A 62 -12.96 7.09 -5.74
CA ARG A 62 -13.96 8.03 -5.20
C ARG A 62 -14.36 7.75 -3.76
N ASN A 63 -14.49 6.49 -3.39
CA ASN A 63 -14.93 6.09 -2.06
C ASN A 63 -14.38 4.71 -1.71
N ILE A 64 -13.93 4.55 -0.46
CA ILE A 64 -13.46 3.27 0.07
C ILE A 64 -14.34 2.96 1.27
N SER A 65 -15.00 1.81 1.23
CA SER A 65 -15.87 1.34 2.30
C SER A 65 -15.68 -0.15 2.49
N TYR A 66 -15.59 -0.59 3.74
CA TYR A 66 -15.54 -1.99 4.13
C TYR A 66 -16.85 -2.35 4.82
N SER A 67 -17.42 -3.50 4.45
CA SER A 67 -18.61 -4.06 5.09
C SER A 67 -18.26 -5.44 5.62
N ASP A 68 -18.24 -5.58 6.95
CA ASP A 68 -18.19 -6.89 7.60
C ASP A 68 -19.59 -7.51 7.48
N ILE A 69 -19.70 -8.58 6.69
CA ILE A 69 -20.93 -9.37 6.64
C ILE A 69 -20.78 -10.43 7.74
N GLY A 70 -21.05 -9.99 8.97
CA GLY A 70 -21.24 -10.86 10.13
C GLY A 70 -22.52 -11.68 10.03
#